data_AF-A0A0F8Z4N5-F1
#
_entry.id   AF-A0A0F8Z4N5-F1
#
_cell.length_a   1.000
_cell.length_b   1.000
_cell.length_c   1.000
_cell.angle_alpha   90.00
_cell.angle_beta   90.00
_cell.angle_gamma   90.00
#
_symmetry.space_group_name_H-M   'P 1'
#
loop_
_entity.id
_entity.type
_entity.pdbx_description
1 polymer ?
#
loop_
_entity_poly.entity_id
_entity_poly.type
_entity_poly.pdbx_seq_one_letter_code
_entity_poly.pdbx_strand_id
1 'polypeptide(L)'
;MIDCNHLIRKLAKCNYYQTIYSQEKNLGIRLFNNEANLTYAQIIFLNYLAFYSALYFDFSAGEVDERVFDSEIREDAYMYFRKQNKSKARDRTEKPIKLPNKKEGQKVTTQWVFKTPKRVK
;
A
#
# COMPACT_ATOMS: atom_id res chain seq x y z
N MET A 1 16.76 14.55 -17.67
CA MET A 1 16.75 14.69 -16.21
C MET A 1 16.02 13.47 -15.67
N ILE A 2 16.66 12.62 -14.89
CA ILE A 2 16.01 11.39 -14.40
C ILE A 2 15.17 11.76 -13.18
N ASP A 3 13.86 11.51 -13.25
CA ASP A 3 12.95 11.73 -12.12
C ASP A 3 13.28 10.75 -10.99
N CYS A 4 13.38 11.24 -9.75
CA CYS A 4 13.56 10.42 -8.56
C CYS A 4 12.51 9.30 -8.47
N ASN A 5 11.27 9.56 -8.89
CA ASN A 5 10.21 8.55 -8.88
C ASN A 5 10.51 7.40 -9.84
N HIS A 6 11.07 7.69 -11.01
CA HIS A 6 11.46 6.68 -11.98
C HIS A 6 12.59 5.79 -11.43
N LEU A 7 13.55 6.37 -10.69
CA LEU A 7 14.60 5.59 -10.01
C LEU A 7 14.03 4.68 -8.92
N ILE A 8 13.15 5.20 -8.08
CA ILE A 8 12.48 4.44 -7.02
C ILE A 8 11.67 3.28 -7.63
N ARG A 9 10.96 3.54 -8.74
CA ARG A 9 10.19 2.54 -9.49
C ARG A 9 11.08 1.42 -10.03
N LYS A 10 12.22 1.78 -10.65
CA LYS A 10 13.22 0.82 -11.14
C LYS A 10 13.80 -0.03 -10.00
N LEU A 11 14.11 0.58 -8.86
CA LEU A 11 14.58 -0.15 -7.69
C LEU A 11 13.51 -1.12 -7.17
N ALA A 12 12.24 -0.70 -7.13
CA ALA A 12 11.15 -1.53 -6.61
C ALA A 12 10.86 -2.75 -7.49
N LYS A 13 11.12 -2.68 -8.81
CA LYS A 13 11.02 -3.83 -9.72
C LYS A 13 12.15 -4.85 -9.54
N CYS A 14 13.26 -4.48 -8.90
CA CYS A 14 14.40 -5.37 -8.79
C CYS A 14 14.05 -6.60 -7.96
N ASN A 15 14.39 -7.78 -8.47
CA ASN A 15 14.14 -9.07 -7.81
C ASN A 15 14.68 -9.11 -6.38
N TYR A 16 15.82 -8.46 -6.13
CA TYR A 16 16.41 -8.36 -4.80
C TYR A 16 15.42 -7.76 -3.78
N TYR A 17 14.87 -6.58 -4.07
CA TYR A 17 13.95 -5.91 -3.16
C TYR A 17 12.59 -6.58 -3.10
N GLN A 18 12.10 -7.15 -4.21
CA GLN A 18 10.87 -7.96 -4.21
C GLN A 18 10.99 -9.21 -3.33
N THR A 19 12.14 -9.89 -3.40
CA THR A 19 12.42 -11.07 -2.57
C THR A 19 12.46 -10.68 -1.09
N ILE A 20 13.19 -9.64 -0.74
CA ILE A 20 13.25 -9.15 0.65
C ILE A 20 11.85 -8.75 1.13
N TYR A 21 11.08 -8.03 0.32
CA TYR A 21 9.71 -7.62 0.66
C TYR A 21 8.79 -8.82 0.93
N SER A 22 8.88 -9.88 0.11
CA SER A 22 8.10 -11.11 0.32
C SER A 22 8.51 -11.89 1.58
N GLN A 23 9.79 -11.83 1.95
CA GLN A 23 10.37 -12.59 3.05
C GLN A 23 10.44 -11.82 4.37
N GLU A 24 10.18 -10.50 4.36
CA GLU A 24 10.25 -9.60 5.51
C GLU A 24 9.50 -10.16 6.71
N LYS A 25 8.26 -10.64 6.49
CA LYS A 25 7.40 -11.20 7.53
C LYS A 25 7.90 -12.51 8.12
N ASN A 26 8.66 -13.28 7.36
CA ASN A 26 9.13 -14.62 7.75
C ASN A 26 10.49 -14.56 8.45
N LEU A 27 11.37 -13.67 8.00
CA LEU A 27 12.76 -13.58 8.48
C LEU A 27 12.98 -12.44 9.49
N GLY A 28 11.99 -11.57 9.70
CA GLY A 28 12.12 -10.42 10.60
C GLY A 28 13.18 -9.40 10.15
N ILE A 29 13.56 -9.43 8.87
CA ILE A 29 14.54 -8.54 8.29
C ILE A 29 13.90 -7.17 8.10
N ARG A 30 14.59 -6.10 8.50
CA ARG A 30 14.12 -4.73 8.22
C ARG A 30 14.57 -4.32 6.81
N LEU A 31 13.64 -3.83 5.99
CA LEU A 31 13.98 -3.32 4.64
C LEU A 31 14.91 -2.10 4.69
N PHE A 32 14.82 -1.30 5.75
CA PHE A 32 15.59 -0.08 5.88
C PHE A 32 16.21 0.00 7.28
N ASN A 33 17.44 0.51 7.33
CA ASN A 33 18.06 0.97 8.54
C ASN A 33 18.31 2.47 8.39
N ASN A 34 17.53 3.29 9.12
CA ASN A 34 17.49 4.73 8.88
C ASN A 34 18.39 5.47 9.85
N GLU A 35 19.49 5.99 9.33
CA GLU A 35 20.30 7.00 10.02
C GLU A 35 19.83 8.43 9.69
N ALA A 36 19.08 8.60 8.58
CA ALA A 36 18.59 9.89 8.10
C ALA A 36 17.06 9.88 7.85
N ASN A 37 16.45 11.07 7.80
CA ASN A 37 15.02 11.22 7.52
C ASN A 37 14.72 11.11 6.02
N LEU A 38 14.58 9.87 5.54
CA LEU A 38 14.19 9.53 4.16
C LEU A 38 12.75 9.02 4.08
N THR A 39 11.92 9.37 5.07
CA THR A 39 10.57 8.83 5.27
C THR A 39 9.70 8.93 4.00
N TYR A 40 9.77 10.07 3.30
CA TYR A 40 8.99 10.28 2.07
C TYR A 40 9.35 9.29 0.96
N ALA A 41 10.64 9.19 0.62
CA ALA A 41 11.12 8.27 -0.41
C ALA A 41 10.85 6.80 -0.05
N GLN A 42 10.94 6.47 1.24
CA GLN A 42 10.66 5.12 1.74
C GLN A 42 9.20 4.74 1.65
N ILE A 43 8.30 5.64 1.99
CA ILE A 43 6.86 5.42 1.84
C ILE A 43 6.55 5.19 0.35
N ILE A 44 7.11 6.00 -0.55
CA ILE A 44 6.92 5.82 -1.99
C ILE A 44 7.49 4.48 -2.46
N PHE A 45 8.69 4.12 -2.02
CA PHE A 45 9.31 2.85 -2.36
C PHE A 45 8.49 1.65 -1.88
N LEU A 46 8.02 1.68 -0.63
CA LEU A 46 7.15 0.64 -0.08
C LEU A 46 5.83 0.52 -0.84
N ASN A 47 5.25 1.65 -1.25
CA ASN A 47 4.04 1.66 -2.07
C ASN A 47 4.30 0.99 -3.43
N TYR A 48 5.43 1.27 -4.07
CA TYR A 48 5.80 0.59 -5.32
C TYR A 48 6.13 -0.88 -5.11
N LEU A 49 6.80 -1.27 -4.02
CA LEU A 49 7.04 -2.67 -3.69
C LEU A 49 5.73 -3.46 -3.55
N ALA A 50 4.79 -2.92 -2.76
CA ALA A 50 3.47 -3.51 -2.57
C ALA A 50 2.68 -3.58 -3.90
N PHE A 51 2.82 -2.56 -4.74
CA PHE A 51 2.20 -2.52 -6.06
C PHE A 51 2.74 -3.63 -6.97
N TYR A 52 4.07 -3.71 -7.14
CA TYR A 52 4.69 -4.70 -8.03
C TYR A 52 4.53 -6.12 -7.52
N SER A 53 4.70 -6.34 -6.21
CA SER A 53 4.46 -7.65 -5.59
C SER A 53 3.09 -8.19 -5.96
N ALA A 54 2.09 -7.31 -5.97
CA ALA A 54 0.75 -7.70 -6.33
C ALA A 54 0.47 -7.76 -7.83
N LEU A 55 1.10 -6.91 -8.64
CA LEU A 55 1.04 -7.02 -10.10
C LEU A 55 1.60 -8.38 -10.55
N TYR A 56 2.72 -8.82 -9.95
CA TYR A 56 3.28 -10.15 -10.20
C TYR A 56 2.37 -11.28 -9.72
N PHE A 57 1.67 -11.10 -8.60
CA PHE A 57 0.67 -12.05 -8.12
C PHE A 57 -0.51 -12.16 -9.10
N ASP A 58 -1.10 -11.04 -9.51
CA ASP A 58 -2.24 -11.01 -10.43
C ASP A 58 -1.83 -11.54 -11.82
N PHE A 59 -0.58 -11.30 -12.26
CA PHE A 59 -0.01 -11.93 -13.45
C PHE A 59 0.11 -13.44 -13.31
N SER A 60 0.66 -13.92 -12.18
CA SER A 60 0.81 -15.36 -11.91
C SER A 60 -0.55 -16.07 -11.78
N ALA A 61 -1.58 -15.38 -11.32
CA ALA A 61 -2.95 -15.85 -11.27
C ALA A 61 -3.65 -15.84 -12.64
N GLY A 62 -3.04 -15.26 -13.67
CA GLY A 62 -3.63 -15.11 -15.00
C GLY A 62 -4.69 -14.01 -15.10
N GLU A 63 -4.79 -13.13 -14.10
CA GLU A 63 -5.72 -11.98 -14.11
C GLU A 63 -5.17 -10.80 -14.94
N VAL A 64 -3.85 -10.76 -15.13
CA VAL A 64 -3.14 -9.71 -15.85
C VAL A 64 -2.25 -10.32 -16.93
N ASP A 65 -2.25 -9.71 -18.12
CA ASP A 65 -1.39 -10.10 -19.25
C ASP A 65 0.01 -9.47 -19.11
N GLU A 66 1.02 -10.16 -19.67
CA GLU A 66 2.43 -9.73 -19.64
C GLU A 66 2.62 -8.32 -20.23
N ARG A 67 1.76 -7.95 -21.19
CA ARG A 67 1.76 -6.63 -21.84
C ARG A 67 1.67 -5.45 -20.87
N VAL A 68 1.21 -5.67 -19.64
CA VAL A 68 1.18 -4.61 -18.62
C VAL A 68 2.58 -4.17 -18.20
N PHE A 69 3.59 -5.04 -18.29
CA PHE A 69 4.97 -4.72 -17.96
C PHE A 69 5.73 -3.97 -19.07
N ASP A 70 5.17 -3.91 -20.28
CA ASP A 70 5.83 -3.30 -21.46
C ASP A 70 6.04 -1.79 -21.32
N SER A 71 5.17 -1.09 -20.60
CA SER A 71 5.27 0.36 -20.44
C SER A 71 4.77 0.85 -19.09
N GLU A 72 5.41 1.92 -18.58
CA GLU A 72 5.04 2.54 -17.32
C GLU A 72 3.60 3.06 -17.30
N ILE A 73 3.10 3.52 -18.45
CA ILE A 73 1.72 4.00 -18.60
C ILE A 73 0.72 2.85 -18.36
N ARG A 74 1.03 1.64 -18.82
CA ARG A 74 0.16 0.46 -18.60
C ARG A 74 0.19 0.02 -17.15
N GLU A 75 1.35 0.07 -16.51
CA GLU A 75 1.46 -0.17 -15.07
C GLU A 75 0.63 0.85 -14.26
N ASP A 76 0.70 2.13 -14.62
CA ASP A 76 -0.08 3.19 -14.00
C ASP A 76 -1.59 3.00 -14.22
N ALA A 77 -1.99 2.60 -15.43
CA ALA A 77 -3.37 2.26 -15.74
C ALA A 77 -3.88 1.08 -14.89
N TYR A 78 -3.06 0.05 -14.71
CA TYR A 78 -3.37 -1.08 -13.82
C TYR A 78 -3.45 -0.63 -12.35
N MET A 79 -2.54 0.25 -11.89
CA MET A 79 -2.59 0.82 -10.54
C MET A 79 -3.92 1.53 -10.28
N TYR A 80 -4.37 2.31 -11.26
CA TYR A 80 -5.65 3.02 -11.21
C TYR A 80 -6.84 2.06 -11.19
N PHE A 81 -6.87 1.08 -12.10
CA PHE A 81 -7.89 0.03 -12.18
C PHE A 81 -8.05 -0.70 -10.84
N ARG A 82 -6.93 -1.13 -10.25
CA ARG A 82 -6.92 -1.87 -8.99
C ARG A 82 -7.41 -1.04 -7.81
N LYS A 83 -7.06 0.25 -7.76
CA LYS A 83 -7.55 1.18 -6.74
C LYS A 83 -9.08 1.32 -6.80
N GLN A 84 -9.65 1.43 -8.00
CA GLN A 84 -11.10 1.48 -8.18
C GLN A 84 -11.81 0.18 -7.76
N ASN A 85 -11.22 -0.97 -8.03
CA ASN A 85 -11.84 -2.24 -7.66
C ASN A 85 -11.82 -2.48 -6.15
N LYS A 86 -10.77 -2.00 -5.45
CA LYS A 86 -10.72 -2.02 -3.98
C LYS A 86 -11.77 -1.09 -3.34
N SER A 87 -12.03 0.09 -3.91
CA SER A 87 -13.09 0.96 -3.38
C SER A 87 -14.47 0.35 -3.58
N LYS A 88 -14.75 -0.18 -4.77
CA LYS A 88 -16.03 -0.86 -5.08
C LYS A 88 -16.26 -2.10 -4.19
N ALA A 89 -15.22 -2.84 -3.85
CA ALA A 89 -15.32 -3.98 -2.94
C ALA A 89 -15.73 -3.53 -1.52
N ARG A 90 -15.18 -2.42 -1.02
CA ARG A 90 -15.56 -1.83 0.28
C ARG A 90 -17.01 -1.36 0.28
N ASP A 91 -17.43 -0.66 -0.76
CA ASP A 91 -18.81 -0.15 -0.91
C ASP A 91 -19.84 -1.31 -0.93
N ARG A 92 -19.46 -2.48 -1.44
CA ARG A 92 -20.32 -3.69 -1.45
C ARG A 92 -20.42 -4.37 -0.08
N THR A 93 -19.36 -4.34 0.73
CA THR A 93 -19.36 -4.86 2.10
C THR A 93 -20.00 -3.90 3.12
N GLU A 94 -20.02 -2.60 2.84
CA GLU A 94 -20.70 -1.58 3.65
C GLU A 94 -22.20 -1.48 3.33
N LYS A 95 -22.90 -2.63 3.19
CA LYS A 95 -24.35 -2.61 3.41
C LYS A 95 -24.55 -2.18 4.86
N PRO A 96 -25.36 -1.14 5.16
CA PRO A 96 -25.51 -0.67 6.52
C PRO A 96 -26.02 -1.83 7.36
N ILE A 97 -25.23 -2.21 8.36
CA ILE A 97 -25.69 -3.06 9.46
C ILE A 97 -26.90 -2.32 10.02
N LYS A 98 -28.10 -2.89 9.84
CA LYS A 98 -29.31 -2.40 10.53
C LYS A 98 -29.06 -2.60 12.02
N LEU A 99 -28.52 -1.58 12.68
CA LEU A 99 -28.39 -1.56 14.12
C LEU A 99 -29.80 -1.69 14.71
N PRO A 100 -30.07 -2.64 15.62
CA PRO A 100 -31.33 -2.67 16.34
C PRO A 100 -31.45 -1.35 17.11
N ASN A 101 -32.60 -0.68 16.96
CA ASN A 101 -32.95 0.61 17.56
C ASN A 101 -32.29 0.81 18.94
N LYS A 102 -31.20 1.57 18.98
CA LYS A 102 -30.53 1.93 20.22
C LYS A 102 -31.00 3.33 20.60
N LYS A 103 -31.60 3.41 21.78
CA LYS A 103 -32.11 4.61 22.44
C LYS A 103 -31.11 5.76 22.34
N GLU A 104 -31.64 6.95 22.05
CA GLU A 104 -30.95 8.22 21.96
C GLU A 104 -30.07 8.45 23.19
N GLY A 105 -28.80 8.85 22.96
CA GLY A 105 -27.97 9.37 24.05
C GLY A 105 -26.51 8.92 24.12
N GLN A 106 -25.84 8.50 23.04
CA GLN A 106 -24.37 8.36 23.05
C GLN A 106 -23.76 8.75 21.70
N LYS A 107 -23.16 9.95 21.64
CA LYS A 107 -22.31 10.40 20.53
C LYS A 107 -21.02 9.58 20.54
N VAL A 108 -20.87 8.65 19.61
CA VAL A 108 -19.59 7.98 19.35
C VAL A 108 -18.77 8.88 18.44
N THR A 109 -17.90 9.70 19.02
CA THR A 109 -16.84 10.39 18.29
C THR A 109 -15.68 9.43 18.07
N THR A 110 -15.59 8.81 16.90
CA THR A 110 -14.35 8.18 16.43
C THR A 110 -13.37 9.27 15.98
N GLN A 111 -12.83 10.03 16.93
CA GLN A 111 -11.62 10.80 16.70
C GLN A 111 -10.43 9.88 16.94
N TRP A 112 -9.59 9.73 15.92
CA TRP A 112 -8.28 9.09 16.03
C TRP A 112 -7.45 9.88 17.05
N VAL A 113 -7.41 9.43 18.30
CA VAL A 113 -6.60 10.06 19.34
C VAL A 113 -5.15 9.61 19.16
N PHE A 114 -4.35 10.41 18.47
CA PHE A 114 -2.90 10.32 18.59
C PHE A 114 -2.52 10.62 20.04
N LYS A 115 -1.97 9.64 20.77
CA LYS A 115 -1.45 9.86 22.13
C LYS A 115 -0.28 10.84 22.03
N THR A 116 -0.43 12.03 22.62
CA THR A 116 0.71 12.93 22.80
C THR A 116 1.62 12.41 23.92
N PRO A 117 2.96 12.50 23.78
CA PRO A 117 3.89 11.97 24.76
C PRO A 117 3.82 12.77 26.08
N LYS A 118 3.91 12.05 27.21
CA LYS A 118 3.96 12.65 28.55
C LYS A 118 5.20 13.54 28.68
N ARG A 119 5.00 14.82 29.02
CA ARG A 119 6.09 15.68 29.49
C ARG A 119 6.51 15.20 30.88
N VAL A 120 7.76 14.76 30.99
CA VAL A 120 8.41 14.50 32.28
C VAL A 120 8.70 15.88 32.90
N LYS A 121 8.27 16.08 34.16
CA LYS A 121 8.70 17.19 35.01
C LYS A 121 9.79 16.69 35.94
#